data_AF-A0A226DHA2-F1
#
_entry.id   AF-A0A226DHA2-F1
#
_cell.length_a   1.000
_cell.length_b   1.000
_cell.length_c   1.000
_cell.angle_alpha   90.00
_cell.angle_beta   90.00
_cell.angle_gamma   90.00
#
_symmetry.space_group_name_H-M   'P 1'
#
loop_
_entity.id
_entity.type
_entity.pdbx_description
1 polymer ?
#
loop_
_entity_poly.entity_id
_entity_poly.type
_entity_poly.pdbx_seq_one_letter_code
_entity_poly.pdbx_strand_id
1 'polypeptide(L)'
;MKPKGMSTNVKKRIEIKTLLKQGFTTSHIARILRVNPKTVWKWSHRKGHADKKRSGRPRKCSPRSKQVIRRQMKEKLGASIRKTTRILNMSESYKIRRKQISRESIRRHLKTTKWGKKNFATTKRTLLSQKNVADRMKLGEMVEKSGIFGSERVAQETIDHAP
;
A
#
# COMPACT_ATOMS: atom_id res chain seq x y z
N MET A 1 -10.88 20.98 -5.55
CA MET A 1 -11.29 19.64 -6.04
C MET A 1 -12.81 19.56 -5.98
N LYS A 2 -13.51 19.34 -7.11
CA LYS A 2 -14.98 19.18 -7.08
C LYS A 2 -15.35 17.91 -6.29
N PRO A 3 -16.36 17.94 -5.39
CA PRO A 3 -16.78 16.75 -4.67
C PRO A 3 -17.27 15.70 -5.68
N LYS A 4 -16.82 14.45 -5.54
CA LYS A 4 -17.33 13.34 -6.36
C LYS A 4 -18.82 13.19 -6.07
N GLY A 5 -19.66 13.52 -7.05
CA GLY A 5 -21.09 13.32 -6.97
C GLY A 5 -21.43 11.85 -6.69
N MET A 6 -22.46 11.62 -5.88
CA MET A 6 -22.97 10.26 -5.62
C MET A 6 -23.40 9.59 -6.92
N SER A 7 -23.10 8.30 -7.07
CA SER A 7 -23.53 7.54 -8.25
C SER A 7 -25.05 7.46 -8.32
N THR A 8 -25.58 7.43 -9.54
CA THR A 8 -27.03 7.36 -9.83
C THR A 8 -27.70 6.19 -9.11
N ASN A 9 -27.02 5.04 -9.04
CA ASN A 9 -27.51 3.85 -8.33
C ASN A 9 -27.59 4.05 -6.81
N VAL A 10 -26.66 4.81 -6.22
CA VAL A 10 -26.69 5.12 -4.78
C VAL A 10 -27.85 6.07 -4.47
N LYS A 11 -28.06 7.09 -5.30
CA LYS A 11 -29.21 8.01 -5.18
C LYS A 11 -30.55 7.27 -5.19
N LYS A 12 -30.76 6.39 -6.18
CA LYS A 12 -31.98 5.56 -6.26
C LYS A 12 -32.21 4.69 -5.02
N ARG A 13 -31.16 4.17 -4.38
CA ARG A 13 -31.29 3.36 -3.15
C ARG A 13 -31.64 4.21 -1.94
N ILE A 14 -31.14 5.44 -1.88
CA ILE A 14 -31.51 6.42 -0.87
C ILE A 14 -33.00 6.76 -1.05
N GLU A 15 -33.42 7.06 -2.27
CA GLU A 15 -34.82 7.34 -2.63
C GLU A 15 -35.76 6.18 -2.27
N ILE A 16 -35.38 4.93 -2.55
CA ILE A 16 -36.15 3.74 -2.12
C ILE A 16 -36.37 3.77 -0.59
N LYS A 17 -35.31 4.04 0.18
CA LYS A 17 -35.40 4.06 1.64
C LYS A 17 -36.18 5.24 2.19
N THR A 18 -36.09 6.41 1.58
CA THR A 18 -36.87 7.59 1.98
C THR A 18 -38.35 7.36 1.73
N LEU A 19 -38.71 6.81 0.55
CA LEU A 19 -40.11 6.49 0.23
C LEU A 19 -40.67 5.38 1.13
N LEU A 20 -39.87 4.37 1.49
CA LEU A 20 -40.30 3.36 2.47
C LEU A 20 -40.58 3.98 3.85
N LYS A 21 -39.74 4.94 4.30
CA LYS A 21 -39.96 5.65 5.56
C LYS A 21 -41.22 6.52 5.53
N GLN A 22 -41.58 7.04 4.36
CA GLN A 22 -42.81 7.80 4.15
C GLN A 22 -44.07 6.90 4.05
N GLY A 23 -43.93 5.58 4.18
CA GLY A 23 -45.06 4.65 4.19
C GLY A 23 -45.49 4.13 2.82
N PHE A 24 -44.78 4.46 1.74
CA PHE A 24 -45.12 3.94 0.41
C PHE A 24 -44.88 2.43 0.32
N THR A 25 -45.81 1.73 -0.32
CA THR A 25 -45.68 0.29 -0.59
C THR A 25 -44.59 0.02 -1.63
N THR A 26 -43.97 -1.15 -1.57
CA THR A 26 -42.88 -1.55 -2.48
C THR A 26 -43.29 -1.48 -3.95
N SER A 27 -44.53 -1.84 -4.29
CA SER A 27 -45.10 -1.76 -5.64
C SER A 27 -45.22 -0.31 -6.13
N HIS A 28 -45.62 0.61 -5.25
CA HIS A 28 -45.74 2.02 -5.60
C HIS A 28 -44.35 2.63 -5.86
N ILE A 29 -43.38 2.33 -4.99
CA ILE A 29 -41.99 2.78 -5.13
C ILE A 29 -41.36 2.29 -6.43
N ALA A 30 -41.61 1.02 -6.79
CA ALA A 30 -41.12 0.43 -8.04
C ALA A 30 -41.63 1.20 -9.28
N ARG A 31 -42.88 1.65 -9.25
CA ARG A 31 -43.51 2.45 -10.32
C ARG A 31 -42.91 3.86 -10.40
N ILE A 32 -42.78 4.55 -9.27
CA ILE A 32 -42.22 5.92 -9.19
C ILE A 32 -40.77 5.94 -9.70
N LEU A 33 -39.93 5.03 -9.19
CA LEU A 33 -38.49 5.03 -9.48
C LEU A 33 -38.10 4.27 -10.75
N ARG A 34 -39.08 3.64 -11.42
CA ARG A 34 -38.91 2.77 -12.59
C ARG A 34 -37.83 1.70 -12.33
N VAL A 35 -37.97 0.96 -11.23
CA VAL A 35 -37.06 -0.11 -10.81
C VAL A 35 -37.85 -1.40 -10.61
N ASN A 36 -37.25 -2.55 -10.91
CA ASN A 36 -37.88 -3.84 -10.66
C ASN A 36 -38.32 -4.00 -9.17
N PRO A 37 -39.56 -4.44 -8.87
CA PRO A 37 -40.04 -4.65 -7.52
C PRO A 37 -39.13 -5.52 -6.65
N LYS A 38 -38.50 -6.55 -7.22
CA LYS A 38 -37.53 -7.42 -6.51
C LYS A 38 -36.32 -6.63 -6.00
N THR A 39 -35.91 -5.58 -6.71
CA THR A 39 -34.81 -4.71 -6.28
C THR A 39 -35.24 -3.85 -5.10
N VAL A 40 -36.45 -3.28 -5.12
CA VAL A 40 -37.02 -2.53 -4.00
C VAL A 40 -37.10 -3.40 -2.76
N TRP A 41 -37.64 -4.61 -2.88
CA TRP A 41 -37.71 -5.59 -1.79
C TRP A 41 -36.31 -5.96 -1.25
N LYS A 42 -35.33 -6.19 -2.12
CA LYS A 42 -33.94 -6.47 -1.68
C LYS A 42 -33.33 -5.31 -0.90
N TRP A 43 -33.64 -4.07 -1.25
CA TRP A 43 -33.09 -2.88 -0.58
C TRP A 43 -33.87 -2.47 0.67
N SER A 44 -35.17 -2.81 0.77
CA SER A 44 -35.95 -2.58 1.99
C SER A 44 -35.39 -3.38 3.18
N HIS A 45 -34.96 -4.62 2.92
CA HIS A 45 -34.41 -5.53 3.94
C HIS A 45 -32.92 -5.28 4.26
N ARG A 46 -32.23 -4.40 3.53
CA ARG A 46 -30.82 -4.08 3.79
C ARG A 46 -30.70 -2.90 4.74
N LYS A 47 -29.79 -2.96 5.72
CA LYS A 47 -29.53 -1.85 6.65
C LYS A 47 -28.92 -0.60 5.95
N GLY A 48 -28.04 -0.78 4.96
CA GLY A 48 -27.37 0.32 4.24
C GLY A 48 -27.75 0.45 2.75
N HIS A 49 -27.22 1.49 2.10
CA HIS A 49 -27.34 1.74 0.64
C HIS A 49 -26.06 1.38 -0.14
N ALA A 50 -24.97 1.07 0.57
CA ALA A 50 -23.71 0.65 -0.02
C ALA A 50 -23.78 -0.80 -0.51
N ASP A 51 -23.11 -1.08 -1.63
CA ASP A 51 -22.92 -2.46 -2.07
C ASP A 51 -21.93 -3.18 -1.19
N LYS A 52 -22.19 -4.46 -0.92
CA LYS A 52 -21.18 -5.34 -0.35
C LYS A 52 -20.01 -5.42 -1.33
N LYS A 53 -18.79 -5.30 -0.81
CA LYS A 53 -17.58 -5.48 -1.61
C LYS A 53 -17.59 -6.87 -2.23
N ARG A 54 -17.52 -6.93 -3.56
CA ARG A 54 -17.44 -8.21 -4.28
C ARG A 54 -16.16 -8.93 -3.90
N SER A 55 -16.25 -10.25 -3.70
CA SER A 55 -15.07 -11.10 -3.59
C SER A 55 -14.33 -11.07 -4.93
N GLY A 56 -13.03 -10.76 -4.88
CA GLY A 56 -12.17 -10.84 -6.05
C GLY A 56 -11.71 -12.27 -6.31
N ARG A 57 -11.15 -12.52 -7.49
CA ARG A 57 -10.52 -13.80 -7.82
C ARG A 57 -9.38 -14.13 -6.82
N PRO A 58 -9.25 -15.40 -6.37
CA PRO A 58 -8.12 -15.83 -5.56
C PRO A 58 -6.78 -15.50 -6.24
N ARG A 59 -5.84 -14.96 -5.47
CA ARG A 59 -4.51 -14.59 -5.98
C ARG A 59 -3.54 -15.76 -5.81
N LYS A 60 -2.62 -15.94 -6.76
CA LYS A 60 -1.55 -16.95 -6.68
C LYS A 60 -0.65 -16.77 -5.45
N CYS A 61 -0.48 -15.55 -4.92
CA CYS A 61 0.26 -15.30 -3.68
C CYS A 61 -0.56 -15.65 -2.43
N SER A 62 -0.41 -16.89 -1.93
CA SER A 62 -1.03 -17.32 -0.68
C SER A 62 -0.33 -16.69 0.54
N PRO A 63 -0.94 -16.68 1.75
CA PRO A 63 -0.32 -16.13 2.96
C PRO A 63 1.09 -16.69 3.22
N ARG A 64 1.26 -18.01 3.14
CA ARG A 64 2.58 -18.68 3.27
C ARG A 64 3.59 -18.19 2.22
N SER A 65 3.14 -17.94 1.00
CA SER A 65 4.00 -17.40 -0.07
C SER A 65 4.49 -16.00 0.29
N LYS A 66 3.61 -15.15 0.84
CA LYS A 66 3.96 -13.80 1.28
C LYS A 66 4.96 -13.82 2.42
N GLN A 67 4.86 -14.77 3.34
CA GLN A 67 5.83 -14.95 4.43
C GLN A 67 7.22 -15.29 3.90
N VAL A 68 7.33 -16.22 2.94
CA VAL A 68 8.61 -16.53 2.29
C VAL A 68 9.15 -15.33 1.52
N ILE A 69 8.28 -14.60 0.79
CA ILE A 69 8.68 -13.36 0.10
C ILE A 69 9.22 -12.34 1.10
N ARG A 70 8.57 -12.16 2.26
CA ARG A 70 9.04 -11.26 3.31
C ARG A 70 10.41 -11.69 3.86
N ARG A 71 10.57 -12.96 4.26
CA ARG A 71 11.85 -13.49 4.77
C ARG A 71 12.99 -13.33 3.76
N GLN A 72 12.73 -13.53 2.47
CA GLN A 72 13.78 -13.38 1.46
C GLN A 72 14.02 -11.92 1.09
N MET A 73 12.99 -11.13 0.81
CA MET A 73 13.13 -9.79 0.22
C MET A 73 13.26 -8.66 1.24
N LYS A 74 12.82 -8.87 2.49
CA LYS A 74 12.89 -7.85 3.54
C LYS A 74 14.11 -8.05 4.45
N GLU A 75 14.37 -9.29 4.85
CA GLU A 75 15.39 -9.59 5.86
C GLU A 75 16.78 -9.83 5.26
N LYS A 76 16.87 -10.31 4.01
CA LYS A 76 18.16 -10.53 3.35
C LYS A 76 18.52 -9.37 2.42
N LEU A 77 19.70 -8.79 2.67
CA LEU A 77 20.30 -7.80 1.78
C LEU A 77 20.68 -8.46 0.44
N GLY A 78 20.44 -7.78 -0.68
CA GLY A 78 20.77 -8.28 -2.03
C GLY A 78 19.81 -9.35 -2.60
N ALA A 79 18.68 -9.63 -1.94
CA ALA A 79 17.70 -10.55 -2.49
C ALA A 79 17.02 -10.00 -3.76
N SER A 80 16.97 -10.82 -4.81
CA SER A 80 16.34 -10.47 -6.09
C SER A 80 15.01 -11.21 -6.30
N ILE A 81 14.06 -10.55 -6.99
CA ILE A 81 12.77 -11.15 -7.34
C ILE A 81 12.96 -12.47 -8.09
N ARG A 82 13.95 -12.54 -8.98
CA ARG A 82 14.29 -13.76 -9.73
C ARG A 82 14.68 -14.90 -8.79
N LYS A 83 15.56 -14.63 -7.82
CA LYS A 83 16.00 -15.63 -6.83
C LYS A 83 14.85 -16.09 -5.94
N THR A 84 14.04 -15.17 -5.43
CA THR A 84 12.87 -15.50 -4.59
C THR A 84 11.83 -16.33 -5.36
N THR A 85 11.61 -16.03 -6.64
CA THR A 85 10.70 -16.81 -7.49
C THR A 85 11.19 -18.24 -7.66
N ARG A 86 12.50 -18.41 -7.90
CA ARG A 86 13.12 -19.74 -8.01
C ARG A 86 12.98 -20.52 -6.71
N ILE A 87 13.30 -19.90 -5.56
CA ILE A 87 13.17 -20.54 -4.24
C ILE A 87 11.74 -20.99 -3.98
N LEU A 88 10.74 -20.16 -4.30
CA LEU A 88 9.34 -20.52 -4.11
C LEU A 88 8.92 -21.69 -5.00
N ASN A 89 9.21 -21.63 -6.31
CA ASN A 89 8.80 -22.66 -7.26
C ASN A 89 9.56 -23.98 -7.08
N MET A 90 10.79 -23.95 -6.56
CA MET A 90 11.56 -25.14 -6.24
C MET A 90 11.25 -25.71 -4.86
N SER A 91 10.49 -25.00 -4.02
CA SER A 91 10.11 -25.51 -2.70
C SER A 91 9.18 -26.73 -2.82
N GLU A 92 9.39 -27.71 -1.94
CA GLU A 92 8.61 -28.96 -1.94
C GLU A 92 7.11 -28.71 -1.85
N SER A 93 6.71 -27.77 -0.98
CA SER A 93 5.31 -27.37 -0.84
C SER A 93 4.66 -26.86 -2.13
N TYR A 94 5.43 -26.25 -3.04
CA TYR A 94 4.93 -25.76 -4.33
C TYR A 94 4.91 -26.88 -5.38
N LYS A 95 5.91 -27.77 -5.35
CA LYS A 95 5.96 -28.95 -6.21
C LYS A 95 4.77 -29.89 -5.95
N ILE A 96 4.54 -30.27 -4.68
CA ILE A 96 3.42 -31.12 -4.27
C ILE A 96 2.07 -30.52 -4.71
N ARG A 97 1.90 -29.21 -4.53
CA ARG A 97 0.65 -28.50 -4.88
C ARG A 97 0.54 -28.14 -6.36
N ARG A 98 1.50 -28.55 -7.19
CA ARG A 98 1.64 -28.18 -8.61
C ARG A 98 1.45 -26.67 -8.85
N LYS A 99 1.98 -25.87 -7.93
CA LYS A 99 1.81 -24.42 -7.91
C LYS A 99 3.03 -23.75 -8.51
N GLN A 100 2.80 -22.76 -9.36
CA GLN A 100 3.85 -21.86 -9.85
C GLN A 100 3.47 -20.39 -9.64
N ILE A 101 4.46 -19.61 -9.19
CA ILE A 101 4.36 -18.15 -9.06
C ILE A 101 5.26 -17.47 -10.11
N SER A 102 4.73 -16.45 -10.77
CA SER A 102 5.50 -15.62 -11.70
C SER A 102 6.25 -14.52 -10.95
N ARG A 103 7.38 -14.07 -11.52
CA ARG A 103 8.16 -12.93 -11.01
C ARG A 103 7.28 -11.68 -10.84
N GLU A 104 6.38 -11.45 -11.78
CA GLU A 104 5.45 -10.31 -11.73
C GLU A 104 4.44 -10.41 -10.58
N SER A 105 4.05 -11.62 -10.19
CA SER A 105 3.18 -11.80 -9.02
C SER A 105 3.87 -11.40 -7.72
N ILE A 106 5.18 -11.65 -7.62
CA ILE A 106 6.01 -11.17 -6.51
C ILE A 106 6.18 -9.65 -6.58
N ARG A 107 6.52 -9.11 -7.75
CA ARG A 107 6.66 -7.65 -7.96
C ARG A 107 5.39 -6.89 -7.57
N ARG A 108 4.22 -7.33 -8.03
CA ARG A 108 2.92 -6.73 -7.63
C ARG A 108 2.71 -6.79 -6.12
N HIS A 109 3.08 -7.90 -5.47
CA HIS A 109 2.99 -7.97 -4.02
C HIS A 109 3.92 -6.96 -3.33
N LEU A 110 5.17 -6.83 -3.77
CA LEU A 110 6.12 -5.86 -3.20
C LEU A 110 5.62 -4.41 -3.36
N LYS A 111 5.03 -4.08 -4.51
CA LYS A 111 4.39 -2.76 -4.72
C LYS A 111 3.21 -2.50 -3.78
N THR A 112 2.59 -3.53 -3.19
CA THR A 112 1.51 -3.34 -2.20
C THR A 112 2.01 -3.16 -0.77
N THR A 113 3.27 -3.50 -0.47
CA THR A 113 3.81 -3.43 0.90
C THR A 113 4.57 -2.11 1.13
N LYS A 114 4.48 -1.55 2.35
CA LYS A 114 5.19 -0.30 2.71
C LYS A 114 6.70 -0.42 2.52
N TRP A 115 7.30 -1.54 2.95
CA TRP A 115 8.73 -1.80 2.83
C TRP A 115 9.17 -2.13 1.40
N GLY A 116 8.33 -2.86 0.64
CA GLY A 116 8.65 -3.25 -0.73
C GLY A 116 8.69 -2.06 -1.68
N LYS A 117 7.84 -1.03 -1.46
CA LYS A 117 7.89 0.23 -2.21
C LYS A 117 9.20 1.00 -2.01
N LYS A 118 9.68 1.09 -0.76
CA LYS A 118 10.90 1.85 -0.41
C LYS A 118 12.18 1.22 -0.96
N ASN A 119 12.24 -0.11 -1.05
CA ASN A 119 13.45 -0.84 -1.46
C ASN A 119 13.87 -0.59 -2.93
N PHE A 120 13.00 -0.01 -3.77
CA PHE A 120 13.31 0.35 -5.15
C PHE A 120 13.89 1.76 -5.30
N ALA A 121 13.91 2.57 -4.23
CA ALA A 121 14.27 3.98 -4.29
C ALA A 121 15.70 4.28 -3.79
N THR A 122 16.45 3.27 -3.34
CA THR A 122 17.76 3.51 -2.72
C THR A 122 18.79 3.88 -3.79
N THR A 123 19.29 5.11 -3.73
CA THR A 123 20.46 5.56 -4.50
C THR A 123 21.66 4.67 -4.17
N LYS A 124 22.36 4.17 -5.18
CA LYS A 124 23.60 3.41 -4.98
C LYS A 124 24.62 4.34 -4.34
N ARG A 125 24.91 4.16 -3.04
CA ARG A 125 26.08 4.78 -2.43
C ARG A 125 27.31 4.01 -2.89
N THR A 126 28.34 4.72 -3.32
CA THR A 126 29.65 4.11 -3.64
C THR A 126 30.17 3.41 -2.39
N LEU A 127 30.65 2.17 -2.54
CA LEU A 127 31.33 1.48 -1.45
C LEU A 127 32.55 2.31 -1.06
N LEU A 128 32.68 2.64 0.23
CA LEU A 128 33.85 3.36 0.73
C LEU A 128 35.00 2.36 0.85
N SER A 129 36.15 2.70 0.27
CA SER A 129 37.40 2.01 0.59
C SER A 129 37.76 2.26 2.05
N GLN A 130 38.59 1.39 2.64
CA GLN A 130 39.06 1.60 4.02
C GLN A 130 39.77 2.95 4.18
N LYS A 131 40.50 3.40 3.16
CA LYS A 131 41.09 4.75 3.10
C LYS A 131 40.02 5.84 3.23
N ASN A 132 38.97 5.77 2.42
CA ASN A 132 37.89 6.77 2.46
C ASN A 132 37.14 6.78 3.80
N VAL A 133 37.06 5.64 4.49
CA VAL A 133 36.52 5.58 5.85
C VAL A 133 37.45 6.31 6.82
N ALA A 134 38.76 6.00 6.80
CA ALA A 134 39.76 6.62 7.67
C ALA A 134 39.84 8.15 7.46
N ASP A 135 39.84 8.60 6.20
CA ASP A 135 39.89 10.03 5.85
C ASP A 135 38.64 10.77 6.36
N ARG A 136 37.46 10.14 6.27
CA ARG A 136 36.21 10.70 6.80
C ARG A 136 36.20 10.77 8.32
N MET A 137 36.71 9.74 9.00
CA MET A 137 36.82 9.74 10.47
C MET A 137 37.79 10.82 10.94
N LYS A 138 38.97 10.93 10.31
CA LYS A 138 39.96 11.99 10.59
C LYS A 138 39.38 13.38 10.35
N LEU A 139 38.61 13.57 9.28
CA LEU A 139 37.93 14.83 9.01
C LEU A 139 36.91 15.14 10.12
N GLY A 140 36.10 14.16 10.54
CA GLY A 140 35.17 14.32 11.65
C GLY A 140 35.85 14.75 12.96
N GLU A 141 36.93 14.06 13.34
CA GLU A 141 37.73 14.40 14.52
C GLU A 141 38.37 15.79 14.43
N MET A 142 38.86 16.17 13.25
CA MET A 142 39.44 17.50 13.02
C MET A 142 38.38 18.61 13.12
N VAL A 143 37.18 18.35 12.61
CA VAL A 143 36.04 19.27 12.67
C VAL A 143 35.54 19.44 14.12
N GLU A 144 35.47 18.36 14.90
CA GLU A 144 35.15 18.43 16.32
C GLU A 144 36.22 19.21 17.11
N LYS A 145 37.51 18.91 16.87
CA LYS A 145 38.64 19.58 17.55
C LYS A 145 38.78 21.05 17.19
N SER A 146 38.46 21.43 15.95
CA SER A 146 38.52 22.82 15.49
C SER A 146 37.35 23.67 15.99
N GLY A 147 36.35 23.09 16.64
CA GLY A 147 35.24 23.81 17.27
C GLY A 147 34.32 24.53 16.27
N ILE A 148 34.43 24.25 14.97
CA ILE A 148 33.68 24.95 13.91
C ILE A 148 32.16 24.79 14.09
N PHE A 149 31.71 23.66 14.65
CA PHE A 149 30.30 23.39 14.99
C PHE A 149 30.00 23.45 16.50
N GLY A 150 30.89 24.04 17.31
CA GLY A 150 30.59 24.36 18.70
C GLY A 150 29.38 25.31 18.77
N SER A 151 28.49 25.08 19.74
CA SER A 151 27.21 25.78 19.90
C SER A 151 27.28 27.31 19.86
N GLU A 152 28.44 27.89 20.18
CA GLU A 152 28.68 29.34 20.17
C GLU A 152 28.76 29.92 18.74
N ARG A 153 29.37 29.21 17.79
CA ARG A 153 29.60 29.75 16.43
C ARG A 153 28.36 29.69 15.54
N VAL A 154 27.55 28.65 15.69
CA VAL A 154 26.24 28.50 15.02
C VAL A 154 25.25 29.55 15.53
N ALA A 155 25.34 29.93 16.82
CA ALA A 155 24.57 31.04 17.39
C ALA A 155 24.99 32.40 16.80
N GLN A 156 26.30 32.63 16.58
CA GLN A 156 26.80 33.86 15.95
C GLN A 156 26.30 34.02 14.51
N GLU A 157 26.40 32.98 13.67
CA GLU A 157 25.98 33.04 12.26
C GLU A 157 24.44 33.15 12.08
N THR A 158 23.65 32.69 13.06
CA THR A 158 22.19 32.87 13.04
C THR A 158 21.75 34.27 13.47
N ILE A 159 22.58 34.99 14.23
CA ILE A 159 22.35 36.39 14.61
C ILE A 159 22.72 37.32 13.43
N ASP A 160 23.82 37.05 12.72
CA ASP A 160 24.29 37.87 11.58
C ASP A 160 23.39 37.75 10.31
N HIS A 161 22.43 36.84 10.30
CA HIS A 161 21.48 36.61 9.20
C HIS A 161 20.01 36.78 9.59
N ALA A 162 19.74 37.29 10.80
CA ALA A 162 18.40 37.79 11.15
C ALA A 162 18.24 39.23 10.62
N PRO A 163 17.16 39.55 9.88
CA PRO A 163 16.92 40.90 9.35
C PRO A 163 16.69 41.94 10.45
#